data_AF-A0A6B3N935-F1
#
_entry.id   AF-A0A6B3N935-F1
#
_cell.length_a   1.000
_cell.length_b   1.000
_cell.length_c   1.000
_cell.angle_alpha   90.00
_cell.angle_beta   90.00
_cell.angle_gamma   90.00
#
_symmetry.space_group_name_H-M   'P 1'
#
loop_
_entity.id
_entity.type
_entity.pdbx_description
1 polymer ?
#
loop_
_entity_poly.entity_id
_entity_poly.type
_entity_poly.pdbx_seq_one_letter_code
_entity_poly.pdbx_strand_id
1 'polypeptide(L)'
;NTTLESLSNGVPMVAIPITNDQPGVAARIAWTGTGEVIPLKKLSVEKLQKAIKLVLTEDSYKKNALRLQEAIKRAGGVSRAADIIEQVAHTGKPVLASTKQ
;
A
#
# COMPACT_ATOMS: atom_id res chain seq x y z
N ASN A 1 3.35 -9.67 -3.67
CA ASN A 1 2.07 -8.97 -3.35
C ASN A 1 2.04 -7.73 -4.21
N THR A 2 1.15 -7.68 -5.19
CA THR A 2 1.14 -6.65 -6.25
C THR A 2 1.01 -5.22 -5.73
N THR A 3 0.16 -4.99 -4.72
CA THR A 3 -0.02 -3.64 -4.15
C THR A 3 1.26 -3.17 -3.47
N LEU A 4 1.91 -4.04 -2.69
CA LEU A 4 3.16 -3.71 -2.03
C LEU A 4 4.27 -3.44 -3.06
N GLU A 5 4.37 -4.24 -4.11
CA GLU A 5 5.36 -4.06 -5.19
C GLU A 5 5.15 -2.72 -5.91
N SER A 6 3.92 -2.39 -6.30
CA SER A 6 3.59 -1.12 -6.95
C SER A 6 3.96 0.08 -6.08
N LEU A 7 3.55 0.07 -4.81
CA LEU A 7 3.79 1.18 -3.89
C LEU A 7 5.25 1.28 -3.45
N SER A 8 5.98 0.15 -3.37
CA SER A 8 7.44 0.15 -3.12
C SER A 8 8.23 0.79 -4.28
N ASN A 9 7.65 0.80 -5.48
CA ASN A 9 8.18 1.50 -6.65
C ASN A 9 7.59 2.91 -6.83
N GLY A 10 6.77 3.38 -5.89
CA GLY A 10 6.14 4.69 -5.96
C GLY A 10 5.16 4.83 -7.13
N VAL A 11 4.53 3.73 -7.54
CA VAL A 11 3.57 3.67 -8.65
C VAL A 11 2.15 3.60 -8.09
N PRO A 12 1.29 4.62 -8.32
CA PRO A 12 -0.12 4.57 -7.94
C PRO A 12 -0.88 3.58 -8.84
N MET A 13 -2.08 3.16 -8.43
CA MET A 13 -2.79 2.07 -9.10
C MET A 13 -4.30 2.28 -9.22
N VAL A 14 -4.95 1.54 -10.13
CA VAL A 14 -6.40 1.38 -10.16
C VAL A 14 -6.71 -0.06 -9.76
N ALA A 15 -7.44 -0.25 -8.67
CA ALA A 15 -7.72 -1.57 -8.10
C ALA A 15 -9.17 -2.00 -8.37
N ILE A 16 -9.33 -3.25 -8.80
CA ILE A 16 -10.64 -3.91 -8.99
C ILE A 16 -10.67 -5.13 -8.08
N PRO A 17 -11.14 -5.01 -6.83
CA PRO A 17 -11.11 -6.12 -5.88
C PRO A 17 -12.14 -7.19 -6.24
N ILE A 18 -11.74 -8.46 -6.19
CA ILE A 18 -12.58 -9.62 -6.56
C ILE A 18 -12.89 -10.49 -5.32
N THR A 19 -11.87 -10.98 -4.61
CA THR A 19 -12.05 -11.94 -3.50
C THR A 19 -11.09 -11.70 -2.32
N ASN A 20 -11.30 -12.45 -1.24
CA ASN A 20 -10.38 -12.61 -0.11
C ASN A 20 -10.01 -11.29 0.59
N ASP A 21 -8.72 -10.99 0.66
CA ASP A 21 -8.11 -9.83 1.30
C ASP A 21 -8.18 -8.57 0.43
N GLN A 22 -8.47 -8.71 -0.87
CA GLN A 22 -8.47 -7.60 -1.82
C GLN A 22 -9.42 -6.45 -1.43
N PRO A 23 -10.64 -6.67 -0.92
CA PRO A 23 -11.49 -5.57 -0.47
C PRO A 23 -10.85 -4.74 0.66
N GLY A 24 -10.15 -5.38 1.60
CA GLY A 24 -9.43 -4.70 2.68
C GLY A 24 -8.23 -3.92 2.15
N VAL A 25 -7.45 -4.53 1.25
CA VAL A 25 -6.32 -3.85 0.57
C VAL A 25 -6.81 -2.66 -0.26
N ALA A 26 -7.92 -2.82 -0.99
CA ALA A 26 -8.53 -1.76 -1.78
C ALA A 26 -9.01 -0.60 -0.91
N ALA A 27 -9.65 -0.87 0.24
CA ALA A 27 -10.02 0.17 1.19
C ALA A 27 -8.79 0.97 1.67
N ARG A 28 -7.63 0.32 1.87
CA ARG A 28 -6.38 1.01 2.21
C ARG A 28 -5.80 1.80 1.05
N ILE A 29 -5.89 1.33 -0.19
CA ILE A 29 -5.49 2.10 -1.38
C ILE A 29 -6.28 3.40 -1.46
N ALA A 30 -7.61 3.32 -1.33
CA ALA A 30 -8.49 4.50 -1.35
C ALA A 30 -8.20 5.43 -0.16
N TRP A 31 -8.09 4.90 1.06
CA TRP A 31 -7.85 5.68 2.26
C TRP A 31 -6.49 6.41 2.24
N THR A 32 -5.47 5.79 1.65
CA THR A 32 -4.14 6.41 1.52
C THR A 32 -4.02 7.36 0.33
N GLY A 33 -5.04 7.40 -0.55
CA GLY A 33 -5.03 8.21 -1.77
C GLY A 33 -3.96 7.79 -2.76
N THR A 34 -3.52 6.53 -2.76
CA THR A 34 -2.51 6.01 -3.69
C THR A 34 -3.12 5.37 -4.94
N GLY A 35 -4.44 5.39 -5.07
CA GLY A 35 -5.11 4.82 -6.21
C GLY A 35 -6.62 4.94 -6.16
N GLU A 36 -7.24 4.62 -7.28
CA GLU A 36 -8.68 4.50 -7.42
C GLU A 36 -9.14 3.07 -7.20
N VAL A 37 -10.36 2.89 -6.71
CA VAL A 37 -10.97 1.57 -6.48
C VAL A 37 -12.30 1.49 -7.21
N ILE A 38 -12.42 0.51 -8.09
CA ILE A 38 -13.67 0.22 -8.79
C ILE A 38 -14.17 -1.14 -8.34
N PRO A 39 -15.25 -1.23 -7.54
CA PRO A 39 -15.87 -2.50 -7.21
C PRO A 39 -16.24 -3.26 -8.49
N LEU A 40 -15.97 -4.57 -8.55
CA LEU A 40 -16.21 -5.38 -9.75
C LEU A 40 -17.65 -5.24 -10.29
N LYS A 41 -18.65 -5.21 -9.40
CA LYS A 41 -20.08 -5.00 -9.76
C LYS A 41 -20.38 -3.66 -10.43
N LYS A 42 -19.48 -2.68 -10.30
CA LYS A 42 -19.59 -1.33 -10.85
C LYS A 42 -18.64 -1.11 -12.02
N LEU A 43 -17.84 -2.10 -12.42
CA LEU A 43 -16.87 -1.99 -13.50
C LEU A 43 -17.57 -1.75 -14.84
N SER A 44 -17.13 -0.71 -15.55
CA SER A 44 -17.46 -0.46 -16.94
C SER A 44 -16.26 0.15 -17.64
N VAL A 45 -16.24 0.14 -18.98
CA VAL A 45 -15.16 0.73 -19.76
C VAL A 45 -14.99 2.22 -19.43
N GLU A 46 -16.09 2.96 -19.35
CA GLU A 46 -16.07 4.41 -19.09
C GLU A 46 -15.50 4.71 -17.70
N LYS A 47 -15.90 3.92 -16.68
CA LYS A 47 -15.41 4.11 -15.32
C LYS A 47 -13.93 3.76 -15.19
N LEU A 48 -13.49 2.69 -15.85
CA LEU A 48 -12.09 2.31 -15.86
C LEU A 48 -11.23 3.37 -16.56
N GLN A 49 -11.65 3.86 -17.72
CA GLN A 49 -10.96 4.95 -18.43
C GLN A 49 -10.89 6.21 -17.58
N LYS A 50 -11.99 6.60 -16.92
CA LYS A 50 -12.02 7.77 -16.04
C LYS A 50 -11.05 7.61 -14.87
N ALA A 51 -11.05 6.45 -14.20
CA ALA A 51 -10.15 6.18 -13.08
C ALA A 51 -8.68 6.20 -13.50
N ILE A 52 -8.34 5.56 -14.63
CA ILE A 52 -6.98 5.58 -15.18
C ILE A 52 -6.56 7.02 -15.48
N LYS A 53 -7.41 7.81 -16.15
CA LYS A 53 -7.11 9.21 -16.46
C LYS A 53 -6.85 9.99 -15.17
N LEU A 54 -7.71 9.84 -14.16
CA LEU A 54 -7.58 10.54 -12.88
C LEU A 54 -6.25 10.20 -12.19
N VAL A 55 -5.89 8.90 -12.11
CA VAL A 55 -4.63 8.46 -11.50
C VAL A 55 -3.40 8.97 -12.26
N LEU A 56 -3.49 9.12 -13.59
CA LEU A 56 -2.40 9.62 -14.43
C LEU A 56 -2.25 11.15 -14.37
N THR A 57 -3.35 11.90 -14.18
CA THR A 57 -3.33 13.37 -14.30
C THR A 57 -3.31 14.10 -12.97
N GLU A 58 -3.80 13.50 -11.89
CA GLU A 58 -3.81 14.13 -10.58
C GLU A 58 -2.52 13.80 -9.81
N ASP A 59 -1.67 14.82 -9.62
CA ASP A 59 -0.37 14.69 -8.93
C ASP A 59 -0.47 14.09 -7.52
N SER A 60 -1.62 14.23 -6.87
CA SER A 60 -1.86 13.74 -5.51
C SER A 60 -1.61 12.23 -5.39
N TYR A 61 -2.01 11.42 -6.38
CA TYR A 61 -1.77 9.97 -6.35
C TYR A 61 -0.28 9.65 -6.38
N LYS A 62 0.49 10.33 -7.25
CA LYS A 62 1.94 10.12 -7.34
C LYS A 62 2.63 10.57 -6.04
N LYS A 63 2.26 11.72 -5.50
CA LYS A 63 2.79 12.23 -4.22
C LYS A 63 2.52 11.26 -3.07
N ASN A 64 1.30 10.73 -2.99
CA ASN A 64 0.94 9.74 -1.97
C ASN A 64 1.66 8.41 -2.15
N ALA A 65 1.83 7.93 -3.39
CA ALA A 65 2.58 6.71 -3.69
C ALA A 65 4.05 6.85 -3.29
N LEU A 66 4.69 7.98 -3.57
CA LEU A 66 6.06 8.27 -3.13
C LEU A 66 6.16 8.38 -1.60
N ARG A 67 5.18 9.01 -0.94
CA ARG A 67 5.11 9.04 0.53
C ARG A 67 5.06 7.65 1.13
N LEU A 68 4.26 6.75 0.55
CA LEU A 68 4.15 5.36 0.98
C LEU A 68 5.39 4.54 0.64
N GLN A 69 6.02 4.76 -0.50
CA GLN A 69 7.31 4.17 -0.86
C GLN A 69 8.34 4.44 0.24
N GLU A 70 8.47 5.69 0.67
CA GLU A 70 9.41 6.06 1.73
C GLU A 70 9.04 5.45 3.09
N ALA A 71 7.75 5.33 3.40
CA ALA A 71 7.29 4.64 4.60
C ALA A 71 7.63 3.13 4.58
N ILE A 72 7.46 2.48 3.42
CA ILE A 72 7.80 1.06 3.24
C ILE A 72 9.31 0.85 3.40
N LYS A 73 10.14 1.68 2.77
CA LYS A 73 11.61 1.62 2.93
C LYS A 73 12.02 1.77 4.40
N ARG A 74 11.42 2.72 5.11
CA ARG A 74 11.69 2.95 6.55
C ARG A 74 11.24 1.81 7.46
N ALA A 75 10.35 0.92 7.01
CA ALA A 75 9.94 -0.24 7.79
C ALA A 75 11.09 -1.25 8.01
N GLY A 76 12.18 -1.14 7.24
CA GLY A 76 13.43 -1.87 7.49
C GLY A 76 13.48 -3.30 6.95
N GLY A 77 12.40 -3.76 6.31
CA GLY A 77 12.37 -5.01 5.54
C GLY A 77 12.85 -6.23 6.32
N VAL A 78 13.55 -7.13 5.62
CA VAL A 78 14.00 -8.42 6.17
C VAL A 78 15.02 -8.22 7.30
N SER A 79 15.92 -7.24 7.19
CA SER A 79 16.89 -6.95 8.25
C SER A 79 16.21 -6.61 9.57
N ARG A 80 15.24 -5.69 9.54
CA ARG A 80 14.49 -5.34 10.76
C ARG A 80 13.68 -6.51 11.30
N ALA A 81 13.16 -7.38 10.42
CA ALA A 81 12.46 -8.58 10.84
C ALA A 81 13.39 -9.56 11.58
N ALA A 82 14.61 -9.77 11.08
CA ALA A 82 15.61 -10.61 11.73
C ALA A 82 15.98 -10.05 13.11
N ASP A 83 16.27 -8.74 13.22
CA ASP A 83 16.59 -8.08 14.50
C ASP A 83 15.48 -8.31 15.54
N ILE A 84 14.21 -8.20 15.13
CA ILE A 84 13.06 -8.41 16.01
C ILE A 84 13.01 -9.86 16.49
N ILE A 85 13.17 -10.83 15.58
CA ILE A 85 13.14 -12.26 15.91
C ILE A 85 14.26 -12.60 16.90
N GLU A 86 15.48 -12.15 16.62
CA GLU A 86 16.65 -12.37 17.47
C GLU A 86 16.44 -11.76 18.86
N GLN A 87 15.92 -10.53 18.95
CA GLN A 87 15.65 -9.88 20.22
C GLN A 87 14.56 -10.61 21.02
N VAL A 88 13.48 -11.08 20.38
CA VAL A 88 12.45 -11.89 21.06
C VAL A 88 13.04 -13.20 21.57
N ALA A 89 13.84 -13.90 20.75
CA ALA A 89 14.47 -15.16 21.11
C ALA A 89 15.43 -15.01 22.31
N HIS A 90 16.18 -13.90 22.37
CA HIS A 90 17.11 -13.64 23.48
C HIS A 90 16.42 -13.14 24.76
N THR A 91 15.39 -12.30 24.64
CA THR A 91 14.81 -11.61 25.81
C THR A 91 13.55 -12.28 26.35
N GLY A 92 12.87 -13.11 25.54
CA GLY A 92 11.54 -13.65 25.85
C GLY A 92 10.45 -12.58 25.95
N LYS A 93 10.71 -11.35 25.49
CA LYS A 93 9.80 -10.20 25.62
C LYS A 93 9.42 -9.62 24.25
N PRO A 94 8.23 -9.01 24.12
CA PRO A 94 7.84 -8.33 22.89
C PRO A 94 8.77 -7.16 22.55
N VAL A 95 9.06 -6.98 21.26
CA VAL A 95 9.75 -5.79 20.74
C VAL A 95 8.71 -4.74 20.40
N LEU A 96 8.66 -3.66 21.18
CA LEU A 96 7.70 -2.58 20.96
C LEU A 96 8.15 -1.67 19.81
N ALA A 97 7.18 -1.21 19.01
CA ALA A 97 7.43 -0.21 17.99
C ALA A 97 7.86 1.10 18.66
N SER A 98 9.01 1.63 18.28
CA SER A 98 9.45 2.95 18.71
C SER A 98 8.56 4.01 18.05
N THR A 99 7.69 4.64 18.84
CA THR A 99 6.87 5.76 18.37
C THR A 99 7.81 6.94 18.13
N LYS A 100 8.29 7.13 16.90
CA LYS A 100 8.88 8.42 16.52
C LYS A 100 7.73 9.35 16.12
N GLN A 101 7.62 10.45 16.85
CA GLN A 101 6.80 11.63 16.52
C GLN A 101 7.19 12.20 15.16
#